data_AF-A0A925G349-F1
#
_entry.id   AF-A0A925G349-F1
#
_cell.length_a   1.000
_cell.length_b   1.000
_cell.length_c   1.000
_cell.angle_alpha   90.00
_cell.angle_beta   90.00
_cell.angle_gamma   90.00
#
_symmetry.space_group_name_H-M   'P 1'
#
loop_
_entity.id
_entity.type
_entity.pdbx_description
1 polymer ?
#
loop_
_entity_poly.entity_id
_entity_poly.type
_entity_poly.pdbx_seq_one_letter_code
_entity_poly.pdbx_strand_id
1 'polypeptide(L)'
;MDMIARAVNAEKVERARAELETLATALESFRRERGFYVAADTEAALVDHLNPRYLPRVIRVDPWHKQYLYEGTRDRFTLRSAGADGKENTTDDVLVTSRN
;
A
#
# COMPACT_ATOMS: atom_id res chain seq x y z
N MET A 1 -0.59 15.30 -28.28
CA MET A 1 0.03 13.97 -28.09
C MET A 1 0.02 13.52 -26.61
N ASP A 2 -0.90 13.99 -25.77
CA ASP A 2 -0.80 13.83 -24.30
C ASP A 2 -1.83 12.85 -23.68
N MET A 3 -2.76 12.31 -24.48
CA MET A 3 -3.88 11.51 -23.95
C MET A 3 -3.45 10.10 -23.53
N ILE A 4 -2.50 9.49 -24.26
CA ILE A 4 -2.01 8.13 -23.97
C ILE A 4 -1.24 8.10 -22.65
N ALA A 5 -0.37 9.07 -22.40
CA ALA A 5 0.39 9.16 -21.15
C ALA A 5 -0.54 9.30 -19.93
N ARG A 6 -1.58 10.14 -20.04
CA ARG A 6 -2.58 10.31 -18.97
C ARG A 6 -3.40 9.05 -18.73
N ALA A 7 -3.80 8.35 -19.80
CA ALA A 7 -4.54 7.09 -19.67
C ALA A 7 -3.69 6.00 -18.99
N VAL A 8 -2.41 5.89 -19.36
CA VAL A 8 -1.47 4.97 -18.70
C VAL A 8 -1.27 5.36 -17.23
N ASN A 9 -1.17 6.66 -16.91
CA ASN A 9 -1.05 7.10 -15.52
C ASN A 9 -2.28 6.74 -14.69
N ALA A 10 -3.49 6.95 -15.24
CA ALA A 10 -4.73 6.58 -14.58
C ALA A 10 -4.80 5.07 -14.29
N GLU A 11 -4.42 4.22 -15.25
CA GLU A 11 -4.36 2.76 -15.03
C GLU A 11 -3.37 2.39 -13.91
N LYS A 12 -2.22 3.07 -13.85
CA LYS A 12 -1.24 2.87 -12.77
C LYS A 12 -1.80 3.28 -11.40
N VAL A 13 -2.49 4.41 -11.31
CA VAL A 13 -3.15 4.84 -10.06
C VAL A 13 -4.15 3.79 -9.58
N GLU A 14 -5.00 3.29 -10.48
CA GLU A 14 -5.97 2.25 -10.14
C GLU A 14 -5.30 0.94 -9.70
N ARG A 15 -4.20 0.55 -10.35
CA ARG A 15 -3.41 -0.62 -9.94
C ARG A 15 -2.78 -0.43 -8.56
N ALA A 16 -2.17 0.74 -8.31
CA ALA A 16 -1.58 1.05 -7.02
C ALA A 16 -2.62 1.00 -5.90
N ARG A 17 -3.81 1.57 -6.13
CA ARG A 17 -4.95 1.49 -5.21
C ARG A 17 -5.35 0.05 -4.93
N ALA A 18 -5.53 -0.78 -5.97
CA ALA A 18 -5.91 -2.18 -5.80
C ALA A 18 -4.85 -3.00 -5.02
N GLU A 19 -3.58 -2.70 -5.21
CA GLU A 19 -2.47 -3.29 -4.45
C GLU A 19 -2.50 -2.87 -2.97
N LEU A 20 -2.71 -1.57 -2.70
CA LEU A 20 -2.87 -1.07 -1.33
C LEU A 20 -4.10 -1.65 -0.63
N GLU A 21 -5.22 -1.82 -1.34
CA GLU A 21 -6.43 -2.47 -0.79
C GLU A 21 -6.20 -3.96 -0.51
N THR A 22 -5.35 -4.63 -1.31
CA THR A 22 -4.92 -6.01 -1.03
C THR A 22 -4.11 -6.06 0.28
N LEU A 23 -3.15 -5.15 0.46
CA LEU A 23 -2.35 -5.05 1.69
C LEU A 23 -3.21 -4.70 2.91
N ALA A 24 -4.17 -3.78 2.76
CA ALA A 24 -5.13 -3.44 3.80
C ALA A 24 -5.98 -4.66 4.20
N THR A 25 -6.47 -5.43 3.24
CA THR A 25 -7.24 -6.67 3.50
C THR A 25 -6.41 -7.72 4.26
N ALA A 26 -5.13 -7.84 3.92
CA ALA A 26 -4.20 -8.72 4.63
C ALA A 26 -3.96 -8.24 6.07
N LEU A 27 -3.81 -6.92 6.29
CA LEU A 27 -3.71 -6.31 7.62
C LEU A 27 -4.97 -6.52 8.47
N GLU A 28 -6.15 -6.36 7.89
CA GLU A 28 -7.42 -6.66 8.57
C GLU A 28 -7.50 -8.12 9.01
N SER A 29 -7.05 -9.04 8.16
CA SER A 29 -7.00 -10.47 8.47
C SER A 29 -5.98 -10.79 9.56
N PHE A 30 -4.80 -10.17 9.51
CA PHE A 30 -3.78 -10.24 10.55
C PHE A 30 -4.33 -9.75 11.89
N ARG A 31 -5.01 -8.59 11.91
CA ARG A 31 -5.64 -8.04 13.11
C ARG A 31 -6.74 -8.94 13.65
N ARG A 32 -7.57 -9.53 12.78
CA ARG A 32 -8.63 -10.44 13.21
C ARG A 32 -8.08 -11.65 13.97
N GLU A 33 -6.91 -12.16 13.56
CA GLU A 33 -6.30 -13.33 14.19
C GLU A 33 -5.41 -12.98 15.40
N ARG A 34 -4.67 -11.87 15.34
CA ARG A 34 -3.70 -11.46 16.38
C ARG A 34 -4.23 -10.45 17.38
N GLY A 35 -5.29 -9.72 17.03
CA GLY A 35 -5.90 -8.66 17.82
C GLY A 35 -5.30 -7.26 17.62
N PHE A 36 -4.29 -7.09 16.77
CA PHE A 36 -3.60 -5.81 16.51
C PHE A 36 -3.04 -5.76 15.09
N TYR A 37 -2.79 -4.56 14.54
CA TYR A 37 -2.05 -4.41 13.28
C TYR A 37 -0.53 -4.48 13.49
N VAL A 38 0.22 -4.66 12.41
CA VAL A 38 1.69 -4.69 12.44
C VAL A 38 2.22 -3.32 12.90
N ALA A 39 2.88 -3.26 14.06
CA ALA A 39 3.49 -2.04 14.53
C ALA A 39 4.89 -1.90 13.92
N ALA A 40 5.00 -1.24 12.77
CA ALA A 40 6.25 -1.01 12.06
C ALA A 40 6.18 0.26 11.20
N ASP A 41 7.35 0.78 10.83
CA ASP A 41 7.51 1.99 10.02
C ASP A 41 8.08 1.68 8.62
N THR A 42 8.11 0.39 8.24
CA THR A 42 8.69 -0.05 6.97
C THR A 42 7.83 -1.10 6.29
N GLU A 43 7.74 -1.02 4.96
CA GLU A 43 7.05 -2.00 4.12
C GLU A 43 7.69 -3.39 4.22
N ALA A 44 9.02 -3.47 4.31
CA ALA A 44 9.72 -4.74 4.43
C ALA A 44 9.27 -5.53 5.68
N ALA A 45 9.14 -4.85 6.83
CA ALA A 45 8.64 -5.45 8.06
C ALA A 45 7.16 -5.86 7.93
N LEU A 46 6.34 -5.02 7.27
CA LEU A 46 4.95 -5.37 6.96
C LEU A 46 4.86 -6.68 6.17
N VAL A 47 5.61 -6.79 5.07
CA VAL A 47 5.55 -7.97 4.19
C VAL A 47 6.06 -9.22 4.88
N ASP A 48 7.10 -9.12 5.72
CA ASP A 48 7.59 -10.26 6.52
C ASP A 48 6.50 -10.82 7.45
N HIS A 49 5.70 -9.95 8.07
CA HIS A 49 4.60 -10.37 8.93
C HIS A 49 3.37 -10.92 8.17
N LEU A 50 3.12 -10.44 6.95
CA LEU A 50 1.94 -10.84 6.17
C LEU A 50 2.16 -12.06 5.29
N ASN A 51 3.36 -12.24 4.76
CA ASN A 51 3.71 -13.32 3.83
C ASN A 51 4.05 -14.62 4.58
N PRO A 52 3.66 -15.81 4.09
CA PRO A 52 2.72 -16.07 2.98
C PRO A 52 1.26 -16.18 3.43
N ARG A 53 1.00 -16.12 4.74
CA ARG A 53 -0.30 -16.51 5.32
C ARG A 53 -1.45 -15.57 4.92
N TYR A 54 -1.22 -14.27 4.92
CA TYR A 54 -2.26 -13.26 4.66
C TYR A 54 -2.06 -12.54 3.31
N LEU A 55 -0.86 -12.63 2.74
CA LEU A 55 -0.51 -12.00 1.48
C LEU A 55 0.00 -13.06 0.48
N PRO A 56 -0.85 -13.54 -0.44
CA PRO A 56 -0.50 -14.64 -1.36
C PRO A 56 0.47 -14.23 -2.48
N ARG A 57 0.63 -12.93 -2.72
CA ARG A 57 1.57 -12.37 -3.70
C ARG A 57 2.39 -11.26 -3.06
N VAL A 58 3.69 -11.26 -3.30
CA VAL A 58 4.59 -10.24 -2.76
C VAL A 58 4.37 -8.92 -3.51
N ILE A 59 3.84 -7.92 -2.81
CA ILE A 59 3.67 -6.55 -3.30
C ILE A 59 4.68 -5.69 -2.54
N ARG A 60 5.73 -5.23 -3.22
CA ARG A 60 6.82 -4.42 -2.63
C ARG A 60 6.95 -3.03 -3.23
N VAL A 61 6.64 -2.91 -4.51
CA VAL A 61 6.81 -1.68 -5.28
C VAL A 61 5.52 -1.34 -5.99
N ASP A 62 5.29 -0.05 -6.14
CA ASP A 62 4.17 0.49 -6.88
C ASP A 62 4.39 0.42 -8.42
N PRO A 63 3.38 0.76 -9.23
CA PRO A 63 3.47 0.74 -10.69
C PRO A 63 4.47 1.73 -11.33
N TRP A 64 5.11 2.58 -10.52
CA TRP A 64 6.21 3.46 -10.90
C TRP A 64 7.56 2.99 -10.34
N HIS A 65 7.61 1.77 -9.81
CA HIS A 65 8.78 1.12 -9.22
C HIS A 65 9.32 1.86 -7.98
N LYS A 66 8.43 2.52 -7.23
CA LYS A 66 8.75 3.11 -5.92
C LYS A 66 8.29 2.17 -4.82
N GLN A 67 9.01 2.14 -3.70
CA GLN A 67 8.58 1.36 -2.55
C GLN A 67 7.28 1.94 -1.98
N TYR A 68 6.37 1.07 -1.56
CA TYR A 68 5.24 1.52 -0.75
C TYR A 68 5.74 2.01 0.61
N LEU A 69 5.05 3.00 1.14
CA LEU A 69 5.29 3.54 2.46
C LEU A 69 4.26 2.93 3.41
N TYR A 70 4.76 2.48 4.55
CA TYR A 70 3.94 1.86 5.58
C TYR A 70 4.27 2.46 6.94
N GLU A 71 3.25 2.94 7.63
CA GLU A 71 3.32 3.32 9.03
C GLU A 71 2.18 2.65 9.79
N GLY A 72 2.50 1.79 10.74
CA GLY A 72 1.55 1.01 11.51
C GLY A 72 1.77 1.16 13.00
N THR A 73 0.67 1.26 13.74
CA THR A 73 0.63 1.02 15.18
C THR A 73 -0.21 -0.22 15.47
N ARG A 74 -0.41 -0.57 16.74
CA ARG A 74 -1.27 -1.71 17.09
C ARG A 74 -2.75 -1.49 16.73
N ASP A 75 -3.16 -0.24 16.57
CA ASP A 75 -4.58 0.16 16.45
C ASP A 75 -4.93 0.78 15.10
N ARG A 76 -3.95 1.30 14.37
CA ARG A 76 -4.13 1.94 13.07
C ARG A 76 -3.00 1.61 12.11
N PHE A 77 -3.24 1.79 10.82
CA PHE A 77 -2.19 1.75 9.81
C PHE A 77 -2.43 2.78 8.71
N THR A 78 -1.35 3.13 8.05
CA THR A 78 -1.30 4.00 6.87
C THR A 78 -0.43 3.31 5.82
N LEU A 79 -0.99 3.19 4.62
CA LEU A 79 -0.32 2.69 3.43
C LEU A 79 -0.35 3.78 2.37
N ARG A 80 0.80 4.07 1.76
CA ARG A 80 0.93 5.15 0.76
C ARG A 80 1.79 4.75 -0.44
N SER A 81 1.36 5.16 -1.63
CA SER A 81 2.15 5.18 -2.87
C SER A 81 2.53 6.63 -3.17
N ALA A 82 3.81 6.89 -3.45
CA ALA A 82 4.31 8.23 -3.79
C ALA A 82 3.91 8.71 -5.20
N GLY A 83 3.22 7.86 -5.97
CA GLY A 83 2.73 8.17 -7.30
C GLY A 83 3.83 8.37 -8.34
N ALA A 84 3.44 8.93 -9.48
CA ALA A 84 4.27 9.15 -10.66
C ALA A 84 5.46 10.09 -10.43
N ASP A 85 5.28 11.12 -9.61
CA ASP A 85 6.34 12.08 -9.27
C ASP A 85 7.31 11.50 -8.22
N GLY A 86 6.90 10.45 -7.51
CA GLY A 86 7.69 9.81 -6.46
C GLY A 86 7.95 10.73 -5.27
N LYS A 87 7.20 11.82 -5.14
CA LYS A 87 7.27 12.75 -4.02
C LYS A 87 6.04 12.58 -3.14
N GLU A 88 6.31 12.37 -1.87
CA GLU A 88 5.29 12.25 -0.84
C GLU A 88 4.60 13.60 -0.59
N ASN A 89 3.33 13.52 -0.19
CA ASN A 89 2.46 14.66 0.11
C ASN A 89 2.15 15.53 -1.11
N THR A 90 1.99 14.89 -2.27
CA THR A 90 1.52 15.47 -3.53
C THR A 90 0.15 14.92 -3.94
N THR A 91 -0.50 15.57 -4.90
CA THR A 91 -1.86 15.20 -5.34
C THR A 91 -1.96 13.83 -6.00
N ASP A 92 -0.83 13.26 -6.46
CA ASP A 92 -0.80 11.94 -7.11
C ASP A 92 -0.60 10.79 -6.09
N ASP A 93 -0.41 11.11 -4.80
CA ASP A 93 -0.32 10.08 -3.77
C ASP A 93 -1.60 9.26 -3.67
N VAL A 94 -1.44 7.94 -3.56
CA VAL A 94 -2.54 7.03 -3.24
C VAL A 94 -2.40 6.61 -1.79
N LEU A 95 -3.41 6.95 -0.97
CA LEU A 95 -3.41 6.69 0.48
C LEU A 95 -4.53 5.72 0.85
N VAL A 96 -4.21 4.71 1.65
CA VAL A 96 -5.16 3.81 2.30
C VAL A 96 -4.85 3.75 3.79
N THR A 97 -5.84 4.04 4.63
CA THR A 97 -5.70 3.98 6.09
C THR A 97 -6.70 2.99 6.68
N SER A 98 -6.42 2.51 7.90
CA SER A 98 -7.39 1.74 8.67
C SER A 98 -8.71 2.52 8.79
N ARG A 99 -9.84 1.88 8.47
CA ARG A 99 -11.16 2.48 8.69
C ARG A 99 -11.40 2.60 10.20
N ASN A 100 -11.83 3.78 10.64
CA ASN A 100 -12.19 4.08 12.03
C ASN A 100 -13.51 3.41 12.41
#